data_AF-A0A2S4HC05-F1
#
_entry.id   AF-A0A2S4HC05-F1
#
_cell.length_a   1.000
_cell.length_b   1.000
_cell.length_c   1.000
_cell.angle_alpha   90.00
_cell.angle_beta   90.00
_cell.angle_gamma   90.00
#
_symmetry.space_group_name_H-M   'P 1'
#
loop_
_entity.id
_entity.type
_entity.pdbx_description
1 polymer ?
#
loop_
_entity_poly.entity_id
_entity_poly.type
_entity_poly.pdbx_seq_one_letter_code
_entity_poly.pdbx_strand_id
1 'polypeptide(L)'
;MQIGLFVGERGPFTRQAINYLLNATAKKAGLQIKVHPHMLRHSCGYTLANRGSDTRLIQDWLGHKNISHTVIYTRTAASRFDGLWR
;
A
#
# COMPACT_ATOMS: atom_id res chain seq x y z
N MET A 1 21.52 -15.98 15.20
CA MET A 1 20.11 -16.35 14.96
C MET A 1 19.33 -15.06 14.73
N GLN A 2 18.80 -14.83 13.53
CA GLN A 2 18.15 -13.55 13.20
C GLN A 2 16.73 -13.53 13.79
N ILE A 3 16.51 -12.72 14.81
CA ILE A 3 15.18 -12.48 15.37
C ILE A 3 14.48 -11.53 14.40
N GLY A 4 13.34 -11.96 13.84
CA GLY A 4 12.54 -11.10 12.96
C GLY A 4 11.95 -9.91 13.74
N LEU A 5 11.80 -8.75 13.08
CA LEU A 5 11.22 -7.55 13.72
C LEU A 5 9.79 -7.81 14.25
N PHE A 6 9.02 -8.65 13.55
CA PHE A 6 7.68 -9.05 13.96
C PHE A 6 7.62 -10.56 14.19
N VAL A 7 7.17 -10.94 15.39
CA VAL A 7 7.07 -12.32 15.86
C VAL A 7 5.68 -12.59 16.44
N GLY A 8 5.22 -13.83 16.32
CA GLY A 8 4.10 -14.37 17.07
C GLY A 8 4.59 -15.37 18.14
N GLU A 9 3.64 -16.02 18.80
CA GLU A 9 3.90 -16.98 19.90
C GLU A 9 4.83 -18.14 19.52
N ARG A 10 4.93 -18.45 18.22
CA ARG A 10 5.72 -19.57 17.68
C ARG A 10 6.95 -19.12 16.88
N GLY A 11 7.34 -17.85 16.96
CA GLY A 11 8.47 -17.27 16.21
C GLY A 11 8.04 -16.27 15.14
N PRO A 12 8.91 -15.94 14.15
CA PRO A 12 8.64 -14.91 13.15
C PRO A 12 7.35 -15.13 12.36
N PHE A 13 6.66 -14.05 12.00
CA PHE A 13 5.44 -14.17 11.20
C PHE A 13 5.71 -14.76 9.82
N THR A 14 4.86 -15.71 9.42
CA THR A 14 4.79 -16.19 8.05
C THR A 14 3.88 -15.29 7.20
N ARG A 15 4.02 -15.36 5.88
CA ARG A 15 3.10 -14.66 4.95
C ARG A 15 1.63 -15.05 5.18
N GLN A 16 1.37 -16.32 5.49
CA GLN A 16 0.03 -16.82 5.78
C GLN A 16 -0.52 -16.24 7.09
N ALA A 17 0.30 -16.13 8.13
CA ALA A 17 -0.10 -15.50 9.39
C ALA A 17 -0.51 -14.03 9.18
N ILE A 18 0.26 -13.27 8.40
CA ILE A 18 -0.09 -11.87 8.06
C ILE A 18 -1.40 -11.80 7.28
N ASN A 19 -1.61 -12.66 6.28
CA ASN A 19 -2.87 -12.71 5.55
C ASN A 19 -4.07 -13.06 6.45
N TYR A 20 -3.90 -14.01 7.38
CA TYR A 20 -4.92 -14.39 8.35
C TYR A 20 -5.29 -13.21 9.25
N LEU A 21 -4.28 -12.55 9.85
CA LEU A 21 -4.47 -11.38 10.71
C LEU A 21 -5.17 -10.26 9.97
N LEU A 22 -4.76 -9.97 8.73
CA LEU A 22 -5.35 -8.89 7.95
C LEU A 22 -6.82 -9.16 7.61
N ASN A 23 -7.16 -10.40 7.24
CA ASN A 23 -8.56 -10.80 7.02
C ASN A 23 -9.41 -10.68 8.30
N ALA A 24 -8.86 -11.10 9.45
CA ALA A 24 -9.55 -10.97 10.73
C ALA A 24 -9.79 -9.50 11.10
N THR A 25 -8.79 -8.63 10.91
CA THR A 25 -8.92 -7.19 11.13
C THR A 25 -9.92 -6.55 10.17
N ALA A 26 -9.92 -6.93 8.89
CA ALA A 26 -10.88 -6.43 7.92
C ALA A 26 -12.33 -6.77 8.30
N LYS A 27 -12.57 -7.99 8.78
CA LYS A 27 -13.88 -8.41 9.32
C LYS A 27 -14.29 -7.58 10.53
N LYS A 28 -13.38 -7.35 11.48
CA LYS A 28 -13.63 -6.49 12.65
C LYS A 28 -13.94 -5.05 12.27
N ALA A 29 -13.32 -4.56 11.21
CA ALA A 29 -13.57 -3.22 10.66
C ALA A 29 -14.86 -3.14 9.80
N GLY A 30 -15.62 -4.23 9.65
CA GLY A 30 -16.84 -4.25 8.85
C GLY A 30 -16.62 -4.15 7.33
N LEU A 31 -15.39 -4.41 6.86
CA LEU A 31 -15.09 -4.35 5.43
C LEU A 31 -15.68 -5.56 4.70
N GLN A 32 -16.56 -5.30 3.73
CA GLN A 32 -17.20 -6.33 2.89
C GLN A 32 -16.31 -6.81 1.73
N ILE A 33 -15.05 -6.40 1.71
CA ILE A 33 -14.07 -6.75 0.67
C ILE A 33 -13.00 -7.68 1.23
N LYS A 34 -12.45 -8.53 0.36
CA LYS A 34 -11.28 -9.35 0.72
C LYS A 34 -10.04 -8.49 0.76
N VAL A 35 -9.48 -8.25 1.95
CA VAL A 35 -8.29 -7.43 2.14
C VAL A 35 -7.03 -8.29 2.16
N HIS A 36 -6.03 -7.93 1.35
CA HIS A 36 -4.71 -8.56 1.36
C HIS A 36 -3.59 -7.50 1.38
N PRO A 37 -2.34 -7.84 1.77
CA PRO A 37 -1.29 -6.85 1.99
C PRO A 37 -1.02 -5.92 0.80
N HIS A 38 -1.14 -6.44 -0.43
CA HIS A 38 -0.96 -5.63 -1.64
C HIS A 38 -2.03 -4.53 -1.82
N MET A 39 -3.26 -4.73 -1.31
CA MET A 39 -4.29 -3.68 -1.33
C MET A 39 -3.93 -2.51 -0.42
N LEU A 40 -3.33 -2.76 0.74
CA LEU A 40 -2.86 -1.69 1.62
C LEU A 40 -1.78 -0.85 0.93
N ARG A 41 -0.88 -1.52 0.21
CA ARG A 41 0.15 -0.86 -0.60
C ARG A 41 -0.47 -0.02 -1.72
N HIS A 42 -1.48 -0.52 -2.42
CA HIS A 42 -2.22 0.26 -3.41
C HIS A 42 -2.91 1.47 -2.78
N SER A 43 -3.60 1.28 -1.66
CA SER A 43 -4.27 2.37 -0.92
C SER A 43 -3.27 3.48 -0.55
N CYS A 44 -2.08 3.11 -0.09
CA CYS A 44 -0.99 4.06 0.18
C CYS A 44 -0.59 4.82 -1.10
N GLY A 45 -0.36 4.11 -2.21
CA GLY A 45 -0.01 4.73 -3.50
C GLY A 45 -1.07 5.71 -4.01
N TYR A 46 -2.35 5.32 -4.00
CA TYR A 46 -3.45 6.19 -4.37
C TYR A 46 -3.58 7.40 -3.44
N THR A 47 -3.41 7.21 -2.13
CA THR A 47 -3.46 8.31 -1.16
C THR A 47 -2.36 9.35 -1.42
N LEU A 48 -1.13 8.91 -1.67
CA LEU A 48 -0.02 9.81 -1.98
C LEU A 48 -0.24 10.56 -3.31
N ALA A 49 -0.73 9.87 -4.34
CA ALA A 49 -1.04 10.47 -5.62
C ALA A 49 -2.17 11.52 -5.51
N ASN A 50 -3.25 11.21 -4.77
CA ASN A 50 -4.36 12.13 -4.54
C ASN A 50 -3.96 13.38 -3.75
N ARG A 51 -2.91 13.29 -2.93
CA ARG A 51 -2.32 14.43 -2.21
C ARG A 51 -1.38 15.26 -3.08
N GLY A 52 -1.19 14.91 -4.36
CA GLY A 52 -0.28 15.60 -5.27
C GLY A 52 1.19 15.29 -5.03
N SER A 53 1.52 14.16 -4.38
CA SER A 53 2.92 13.76 -4.19
C SER A 53 3.55 13.42 -5.54
N ASP A 54 4.82 13.79 -5.72
CA ASP A 54 5.57 13.49 -6.94
C ASP A 54 5.60 11.98 -7.25
N THR A 55 5.49 11.64 -8.54
CA THR A 55 5.35 10.25 -8.99
C THR A 55 6.63 9.44 -8.74
N ARG A 56 7.82 10.05 -8.87
CA ARG A 56 9.09 9.38 -8.59
C ARG A 56 9.26 9.16 -7.09
N LEU A 57 8.87 10.13 -6.26
CA LEU A 57 8.87 9.95 -4.81
C LEU A 57 7.97 8.79 -4.38
N ILE A 58 6.76 8.67 -4.94
CA ILE A 58 5.88 7.52 -4.68
C ILE A 58 6.53 6.21 -5.13
N GLN A 59 7.21 6.21 -6.28
CA GLN A 59 7.90 5.04 -6.81
C GLN A 59 8.99 4.54 -5.85
N ASP A 60 9.82 5.46 -5.35
CA ASP A 60 10.94 5.16 -4.46
C ASP A 60 10.43 4.72 -3.08
N TRP A 61 9.45 5.43 -2.53
CA TRP A 61 8.83 5.11 -1.25
C TRP A 61 8.22 3.72 -1.23
N LEU A 62 7.51 3.35 -2.30
CA LEU A 62 6.96 2.02 -2.42
C LEU A 62 8.07 1.02 -2.77
N GLY A 63 9.11 1.41 -3.50
CA GLY A 63 10.14 0.50 -3.99
C GLY A 63 9.71 -0.24 -5.25
N HIS A 64 9.05 0.44 -6.18
CA HIS A 64 8.69 -0.14 -7.48
C HIS A 64 9.85 -0.08 -8.46
N LYS A 65 10.33 -1.25 -8.89
CA LYS A 65 11.36 -1.35 -9.94
C LYS A 65 10.91 -0.74 -11.27
N ASN A 66 9.65 -0.95 -11.64
CA ASN A 66 9.08 -0.41 -12.88
C ASN A 66 8.09 0.71 -12.55
N ILE A 67 8.32 1.90 -13.11
CA ILE A 67 7.46 3.08 -12.91
C ILE A 67 6.03 2.85 -13.39
N SER A 68 5.81 1.92 -14.33
CA SER A 68 4.47 1.52 -14.79
C SER A 68 3.57 1.03 -13.64
N HIS A 69 4.13 0.50 -12.54
CA HIS A 69 3.37 0.09 -11.36
C HIS A 69 2.99 1.25 -10.44
N THR A 70 3.59 2.43 -10.64
CA THR A 70 3.31 3.65 -9.86
C THR A 70 2.38 4.59 -10.62
N VAL A 71 2.56 4.76 -11.94
CA VAL A 71 1.73 5.68 -12.75
C VAL A 71 0.25 5.30 -12.74
N ILE A 72 -0.11 4.05 -12.44
CA ILE A 72 -1.51 3.65 -12.24
C ILE A 72 -2.18 4.49 -11.15
N TYR A 73 -1.47 4.87 -10.08
CA TYR A 73 -2.04 5.66 -8.98
C TYR A 73 -2.33 7.12 -9.38
N THR A 74 -1.54 7.66 -10.30
CA THR A 74 -1.67 9.07 -10.72
C THR A 74 -2.71 9.28 -11.81
N ARG A 75 -3.12 8.21 -12.51
CA ARG A 75 -4.22 8.27 -13.50
C ARG A 75 -5.56 8.65 -12.86
N THR A 76 -5.79 8.25 -11.61
CA THR A 76 -7.05 8.47 -10.90
C THR A 76 -7.02 9.69 -9.97
N ALA A 77 -5.90 10.43 -9.93
CA ALA A 77 -5.80 11.64 -9.11
C ALA A 77 -6.61 12.77 -9.74
N ALA A 78 -7.70 13.18 -9.08
CA ALA A 78 -8.63 14.18 -9.60
C ALA A 78 -7.96 15.56 -9.84
N SER A 79 -7.01 15.92 -8.98
CA SER A 79 -6.29 17.20 -8.98
C SER A 79 -5.02 17.22 -9.83
N ARG A 80 -4.80 16.23 -10.73
CA ARG A 80 -3.50 16.10 -11.43
C ARG A 80 -3.09 17.30 -12.28
N PHE A 81 -4.05 18.14 -12.66
CA PHE A 81 -3.85 19.32 -13.49
C PHE A 81 -3.96 20.63 -12.70
N ASP A 82 -4.24 20.56 -11.40
CA ASP A 82 -4.42 21.74 -10.56
C ASP A 82 -3.12 22.51 -10.50
N GLY A 83 -3.16 23.77 -10.97
CA GLY A 83 -1.99 24.64 -10.97
C GLY A 83 -0.95 24.34 -12.07
N LEU A 84 -1.25 23.47 -13.05
CA LEU A 84 -0.28 23.14 -14.13
C LEU A 84 0.13 24.36 -14.97
N TRP A 85 -0.75 25.35 -15.08
CA TRP A 85 -0.57 26.52 -15.95
C TRP A 85 -0.56 27.86 -15.20
N ARG A 86 -0.43 27.82 -13.87
CA ARG A 86 -0.29 29.04 -13.06
C ARG A 86 1.15 29.48 -12.98
#